data_AF-A0A510JR14-F1
#
_entry.id   AF-A0A510JR14-F1
#
_cell.length_a   1.000
_cell.length_b   1.000
_cell.length_c   1.000
_cell.angle_alpha   90.00
_cell.angle_beta   90.00
_cell.angle_gamma   90.00
#
_symmetry.space_group_name_H-M   'P 1'
#
loop_
_entity.id
_entity.type
_entity.pdbx_description
1 polymer ?
#
loop_
_entity_poly.entity_id
_entity_poly.type
_entity_poly.pdbx_seq_one_letter_code
_entity_poly.pdbx_strand_id
1 'polypeptide(L)' 'MIFSVRILLIHLSNHANTKHEKDECGTETIDNHLRWNKSFLDKVIEKAKKEKYIYVDNDVFKVSEKGEKYLLNI' A
#
# COMPACT_ATOMS: atom_id res chain seq x y z
N MET A 1 0.64 -2.58 14.34
CA MET A 1 1.22 -2.09 13.06
C MET A 1 1.44 -3.19 12.03
N ILE A 2 1.98 -4.37 12.39
CA ILE A 2 2.19 -5.48 11.44
C ILE A 2 0.92 -5.82 10.63
N PHE A 3 -0.22 -5.93 11.32
CA PHE A 3 -1.52 -6.18 10.69
C PHE A 3 -1.91 -5.10 9.67
N SER A 4 -1.79 -3.83 10.03
CA SER A 4 -2.15 -2.70 9.16
C SER A 4 -1.26 -2.61 7.92
N VAL A 5 0.05 -2.86 8.05
CA VAL A 5 0.95 -2.96 6.89
C VAL A 5 0.52 -4.09 5.97
N ARG A 6 0.13 -5.26 6.50
CA ARG A 6 -0.39 -6.35 5.68
C ARG A 6 -1.67 -5.96 4.93
N ILE A 7 -2.62 -5.32 5.59
CA ILE A 7 -3.86 -4.85 4.94
C ILE A 7 -3.55 -3.86 3.81
N LEU A 8 -2.63 -2.92 4.03
CA LEU A 8 -2.17 -2.02 2.97
C LEU A 8 -1.60 -2.80 1.78
N LEU A 9 -0.68 -3.74 2.03
CA LEU A 9 -0.06 -4.53 0.95
C LEU A 9 -1.09 -5.36 0.18
N ILE A 10 -2.05 -5.99 0.87
CA ILE A 10 -3.14 -6.74 0.23
C ILE A 10 -3.98 -5.82 -0.66
N HIS A 11 -4.36 -4.63 -0.18
CA HIS A 11 -5.11 -3.65 -0.96
C HIS A 11 -4.38 -3.27 -2.24
N LEU A 12 -3.11 -2.88 -2.12
CA LEU A 12 -2.28 -2.53 -3.28
C LEU A 12 -2.15 -3.69 -4.27
N SER A 13 -1.90 -4.91 -3.79
CA SER A 13 -1.79 -6.10 -4.65
C SER A 13 -3.11 -6.43 -5.36
N ASN A 14 -4.25 -6.24 -4.71
CA ASN A 14 -5.57 -6.52 -5.32
C ASN A 14 -5.92 -5.54 -6.45
N HIS A 15 -5.40 -4.31 -6.41
CA HIS A 15 -5.67 -3.27 -7.38
C HIS A 15 -4.55 -3.08 -8.42
N ALA A 16 -3.40 -3.73 -8.24
CA ALA A 16 -2.27 -3.67 -9.18
C ALA A 16 -2.67 -4.08 -10.60
N ASN A 17 -2.26 -3.29 -11.61
CA ASN A 17 -2.56 -3.50 -13.03
C ASN A 17 -4.07 -3.47 -13.39
N THR A 18 -4.93 -2.99 -12.48
CA THR A 18 -6.34 -2.77 -12.80
C THR A 18 -6.54 -1.38 -13.40
N LYS A 19 -7.66 -1.17 -14.11
CA LYS A 19 -8.03 0.16 -14.67
C LYS A 19 -8.22 1.23 -13.59
N HIS A 20 -8.43 0.81 -12.33
CA HIS A 20 -8.69 1.68 -11.19
C HIS A 20 -7.48 1.82 -10.26
N GLU A 21 -6.30 1.28 -10.63
CA GLU A 21 -5.12 1.28 -9.76
C GLU A 21 -4.75 2.70 -9.30
N LYS A 22 -4.76 3.67 -10.22
CA LYS A 22 -4.45 5.07 -9.90
C LYS A 22 -5.47 5.69 -8.94
N ASP A 23 -6.74 5.33 -9.07
CA ASP A 23 -7.81 5.86 -8.23
C ASP A 23 -7.74 5.23 -6.83
N GLU A 24 -7.61 3.91 -6.73
CA GLU A 24 -7.65 3.15 -5.48
C GLU A 24 -6.33 3.18 -4.68
N CYS A 25 -5.20 3.37 -5.36
CA CYS A 25 -3.85 3.29 -4.78
C CYS A 25 -3.03 4.58 -4.96
N GLY A 26 -3.64 5.66 -5.44
CA GLY A 26 -3.00 6.96 -5.63
C GLY A 26 -2.57 7.59 -4.29
N THR A 27 -1.48 8.36 -4.32
CA THR A 27 -0.93 9.00 -3.11
C THR A 27 -1.88 9.99 -2.44
N GLU A 28 -2.75 10.60 -3.24
CA GLU A 28 -3.75 11.59 -2.80
C GLU A 28 -5.14 11.00 -2.57
N THR A 29 -5.38 9.73 -2.93
CA THR A 29 -6.72 9.13 -2.93
C THR A 29 -6.85 7.91 -2.02
N ILE A 30 -5.75 7.19 -1.76
CA ILE A 30 -5.76 5.91 -1.02
C ILE A 30 -6.33 6.03 0.40
N ASP A 31 -6.25 7.19 1.05
CA ASP A 31 -6.84 7.43 2.37
C ASP A 31 -8.37 7.30 2.36
N ASN A 32 -9.01 7.81 1.31
CA ASN A 32 -10.45 7.70 1.09
C ASN A 32 -10.88 6.26 0.81
N HIS A 33 -10.08 5.51 0.05
CA HIS A 33 -10.37 4.12 -0.31
C HIS A 33 -10.18 3.17 0.88
N LEU A 34 -9.13 3.37 1.68
CA LEU A 34 -8.90 2.59 2.90
C LEU A 34 -9.80 3.04 4.07
N ARG A 35 -10.40 4.23 3.98
CA ARG A 35 -11.15 4.90 5.08
C ARG A 35 -10.32 5.05 6.35
N TRP A 36 -9.02 5.28 6.18
CA TRP A 36 -8.09 5.51 7.28
C TRP A 36 -7.90 7.01 7.47
N ASN A 37 -7.80 7.46 8.73
CA ASN A 37 -7.38 8.84 8.94
C ASN A 37 -5.93 9.04 8.44
N LYS A 38 -5.64 10.23 7.93
CA LYS A 38 -4.36 10.55 7.29
C LYS A 38 -3.15 10.28 8.18
N SER A 39 -3.18 10.67 9.46
CA SER A 39 -2.05 10.43 10.38
C SER A 39 -1.77 8.94 10.61
N PHE A 40 -2.80 8.10 10.62
CA PHE A 40 -2.65 6.66 10.73
C PHE A 40 -2.10 6.06 9.44
N LEU A 41 -2.65 6.44 8.28
CA LEU A 41 -2.15 6.03 6.98
C LEU A 41 -0.67 6.37 6.83
N ASP A 42 -0.27 7.60 7.13
CA ASP A 42 1.11 8.07 7.03
C ASP A 42 2.05 7.17 7.85
N LYS A 43 1.68 6.79 9.08
CA LYS A 43 2.48 5.87 9.91
C LYS A 43 2.62 4.48 9.27
N VAL A 44 1.56 3.97 8.65
CA VAL A 44 1.60 2.66 7.98
C VAL A 44 2.46 2.72 6.72
N ILE A 45 2.31 3.76 5.91
CA ILE A 45 3.10 3.99 4.70
C ILE A 45 4.58 4.18 5.05
N GLU A 46 4.91 4.99 6.04
CA GLU A 46 6.29 5.19 6.50
C GLU A 46 6.92 3.87 6.95
N LYS A 47 6.17 3.05 7.69
CA LYS A 47 6.65 1.71 8.06
C LYS A 47 6.85 0.83 6.83
N ALA A 48 5.90 0.79 5.89
CA ALA A 48 6.00 -0.04 4.69
C ALA A 48 7.16 0.39 3.77
N LYS A 49 7.39 1.70 3.61
CA LYS A 49 8.53 2.28 2.89
C LYS A 49 9.86 1.94 3.57
N LYS A 50 9.96 2.13 4.90
CA LYS A 50 11.16 1.80 5.68
C LYS A 50 11.55 0.33 5.53
N GLU A 51 10.57 -0.56 5.52
CA GLU A 51 10.79 -1.99 5.32
C GLU A 51 10.98 -2.38 3.85
N LYS A 52 10.89 -1.43 2.91
CA LYS A 52 10.99 -1.63 1.45
C LYS A 52 9.93 -2.56 0.89
N TYR A 53 8.74 -2.60 1.49
CA TYR A 53 7.61 -3.41 0.99
C TYR A 53 6.82 -2.69 -0.10
N ILE A 54 6.88 -1.36 -0.15
CA ILE A 54 6.21 -0.54 -1.16
C ILE A 54 7.18 0.47 -1.78
N TYR A 55 6.81 0.96 -2.95
CA TYR A 55 7.41 2.11 -3.62
C TYR A 55 6.32 2.98 -4.25
N VAL A 56 6.69 4.15 -4.77
CA VAL A 56 5.79 5.03 -5.51
C VAL A 56 6.25 5.08 -6.96
N ASP A 57 5.31 4.90 -7.89
CA ASP A 57 5.52 5.03 -9.32
C ASP A 57 4.37 5.84 -9.92
N ASN A 58 4.68 6.99 -10.54
CA ASN A 58 3.69 7.91 -11.12
C ASN A 58 2.53 8.25 -10.16
N ASP A 59 2.86 8.63 -8.92
CA ASP A 59 1.92 8.99 -7.84
C ASP A 59 0.99 7.84 -7.39
N VAL A 60 1.38 6.59 -7.65
CA VAL A 60 0.66 5.38 -7.22
C VAL A 60 1.54 4.54 -6.30
N PHE A 61 1.00 4.12 -5.16
CA PHE A 61 1.67 3.16 -4.29
C PHE A 61 1.63 1.77 -4.91
N LYS A 62 2.80 1.12 -4.98
CA LYS A 62 2.95 -0.24 -5.52
C LYS A 62 3.67 -1.15 -4.54
N VAL A 63 3.36 -2.44 -4.58
CA VAL A 63 4.05 -3.47 -3.79
C VAL A 63 5.35 -3.84 -4.48
N SER A 64 6.45 -3.90 -3.73
CA SER A 64 7.74 -4.40 -4.22
C SER A 64 7.80 -5.92 -4.20
N GLU A 65 8.76 -6.54 -4.89
CA GLU A 65 9.01 -7.98 -4.78
C GLU A 65 9.21 -8.45 -3.32
N LYS A 66 9.82 -7.61 -2.47
CA LYS A 66 9.99 -7.91 -1.05
C LYS A 66 8.64 -7.89 -0.32
N GLY A 67 7.77 -6.94 -0.67
CA GLY A 67 6.40 -6.87 -0.15
C GLY A 67 5.56 -8.07 -0.57
N GLU A 68 5.68 -8.52 -1.82
CA GLU A 68 5.01 -9.73 -2.32
C GLU A 68 5.47 -10.98 -1.57
N LYS A 69 6.79 -11.18 -1.40
CA LYS A 69 7.33 -12.27 -0.58
C LYS A 69 6.85 -12.23 0.86
N TYR A 70 6.70 -11.02 1.42
CA TYR A 70 6.15 -10.84 2.77
C TYR A 70 4.67 -11.25 2.88
N LEU A 71 3.89 -11.12 1.80
CA LEU A 71 2.51 -11.63 1.72
C LEU A 71 2.41 -13.14 1.50
N LEU A 72 3.42 -13.77 0.88
CA LEU A 72 3.40 -15.21 0.59
C LEU A 72 3.87 -16.09 1.76
N ASN A 73 4.66 -15.55 2.69
CA ASN A 73 5.16 -16.27 3.87
C ASN A 73 4.15 -16.30 5.03
N ILE A 74 2.88 -16.58 4.71
CA ILE A 74 1.79 -16.73 5.68
C ILE A 74 1.67 -18.19 6.11
#